data_AF-A0A946ESJ6-F1
#
_entry.id   AF-A0A946ESJ6-F1
#
_cell.length_a   1.000
_cell.length_b   1.000
_cell.length_c   1.000
_cell.angle_alpha   90.00
_cell.angle_beta   90.00
_cell.angle_gamma   90.00
#
_symmetry.space_group_name_H-M   'P 1'
#
loop_
_entity.id
_entity.type
_entity.pdbx_description
1 polymer ?
#
loop_
_entity_poly.entity_id
_entity_poly.type
_entity_poly.pdbx_seq_one_letter_code
_entity_poly.pdbx_strand_id
1 'polypeptide(L)' 'MGDLIEGIVLHSFEGNPPFGEETLAFIEQMRSAYGLDLTAADSHKLTEV' A
#
# COMPACT_ATOMS: atom_id res chain seq x y z
N MET A 1 -14.17 7.05 -3.00
CA MET A 1 -13.04 6.10 -3.07
C MET A 1 -11.77 6.78 -3.57
N GLY A 2 -11.84 7.69 -4.55
CA GLY A 2 -10.69 8.50 -4.99
C GLY A 2 -10.06 9.33 -3.87
N ASP A 3 -10.86 10.03 -3.06
CA ASP A 3 -10.37 10.95 -2.01
C ASP A 3 -9.47 10.28 -0.95
N LEU A 4 -9.72 9.00 -0.63
CA LEU A 4 -8.89 8.24 0.31
C LEU A 4 -7.52 7.90 -0.30
N ILE A 5 -7.53 7.46 -1.55
CA ILE A 5 -6.30 7.13 -2.29
C ILE A 5 -5.47 8.40 -2.53
N GLU A 6 -6.12 9.50 -2.92
CA GLU A 6 -5.49 10.80 -3.09
C GLU A 6 -4.79 11.26 -1.80
N GLY A 7 -5.47 11.14 -0.65
CA GLY A 7 -4.87 11.46 0.65
C GLY A 7 -3.64 10.61 0.97
N ILE A 8 -3.69 9.29 0.74
CA ILE A 8 -2.56 8.37 0.98
C ILE A 8 -1.37 8.71 0.06
N VAL A 9 -1.65 8.99 -1.21
CA VAL A 9 -0.62 9.34 -2.21
C VAL A 9 0.03 10.68 -1.89
N LEU A 10 -0.76 11.69 -1.50
CA LEU A 10 -0.25 13.01 -1.17
C LEU A 10 0.68 12.98 0.06
N HIS A 11 0.30 12.27 1.13
CA HIS A 11 1.17 12.08 2.30
C HIS A 11 2.49 11.40 1.93
N SER A 12 2.41 10.38 1.06
CA SER A 12 3.60 9.66 0.57
C SER A 12 4.53 10.58 -0.23
N PHE A 13 4.01 11.50 -1.04
CA PHE A 13 4.81 12.49 -1.77
C PHE A 13 5.48 13.53 -0.88
N GLU A 14 4.90 13.84 0.29
CA GLU A 14 5.49 14.73 1.29
C GLU A 14 6.58 14.04 2.14
N GLY A 15 6.88 12.77 1.87
CA GLY A 15 7.83 11.97 2.64
C GLY A 15 7.30 11.54 4.01
N ASN A 16 5.99 11.68 4.24
CA ASN A 16 5.33 11.26 5.46
C ASN A 16 4.59 9.93 5.20
N PRO A 17 5.13 8.78 5.62
CA PRO A 17 4.53 7.49 5.33
C PRO A 17 3.11 7.42 5.94
N PRO A 18 2.11 6.91 5.19
CA PRO A 18 0.71 6.91 5.62
C PRO A 18 0.44 5.94 6.78
N PHE A 19 1.38 5.05 7.10
CA PHE A 19 1.27 4.03 8.13
C PHE A 19 2.52 4.00 9.01
N GLY A 20 2.34 3.84 10.32
CA GLY A 20 3.42 3.63 11.27
C GLY A 20 3.87 2.16 11.36
N GLU A 21 4.91 1.90 12.15
CA GLU A 21 5.55 0.57 12.26
C GLU A 21 4.59 -0.54 12.68
N GLU A 22 3.73 -0.29 13.67
CA GLU A 22 2.74 -1.28 14.14
C GLU A 22 1.76 -1.68 13.03
N THR A 23 1.26 -0.70 12.28
CA THR A 23 0.34 -0.93 11.17
C THR A 23 1.03 -1.67 10.03
N LEU A 24 2.27 -1.33 9.72
CA LEU A 24 3.07 -2.05 8.71
C LEU A 24 3.30 -3.51 9.11
N ALA A 25 3.60 -3.78 10.38
CA ALA A 25 3.75 -5.15 10.88
C ALA A 25 2.45 -5.96 10.79
N PHE A 26 1.30 -5.33 11.01
CA PHE A 26 0.00 -5.96 10.80
C PHE A 26 -0.28 -6.22 9.31
N ILE A 27 0.00 -5.25 8.43
CA ILE A 27 -0.14 -5.41 6.98
C ILE A 27 0.70 -6.59 6.47
N GLU A 28 1.92 -6.77 6.96
CA GLU A 28 2.79 -7.88 6.56
C GLU A 28 2.24 -9.25 7.00
N GLN A 29 1.70 -9.34 8.22
CA GLN A 29 1.04 -10.57 8.69
C GLN A 29 -0.15 -10.94 7.80
N MET A 30 -0.98 -9.95 7.45
CA MET A 30 -2.11 -10.15 6.54
C MET A 30 -1.62 -10.56 5.15
N ARG A 31 -0.60 -9.88 4.62
CA ARG A 31 0.04 -10.22 3.33
C ARG A 31 0.43 -11.69 3.28
N SER A 32 1.13 -12.17 4.31
CA SER A 32 1.55 -13.57 4.41
C SER A 32 0.37 -14.53 4.57
N ALA A 33 -0.62 -14.20 5.41
CA ALA A 33 -1.76 -15.08 5.69
C ALA A 33 -2.65 -15.31 4.46
N TYR A 34 -2.75 -14.30 3.58
CA TYR A 34 -3.57 -14.36 2.37
C TYR A 34 -2.77 -14.70 1.09
N GLY A 35 -1.45 -14.96 1.19
CA GLY A 35 -0.62 -15.27 0.03
C GLY A 35 -0.53 -14.12 -0.98
N LEU A 36 -0.53 -12.88 -0.49
CA LEU A 36 -0.48 -11.69 -1.33
C LEU A 36 0.97 -11.36 -1.69
N ASP A 37 1.45 -11.83 -2.83
CA ASP A 37 2.87 -11.70 -3.18
C ASP A 37 3.21 -10.48 -4.04
N LEU A 38 2.21 -9.66 -4.38
CA LEU A 38 2.43 -8.42 -5.12
C LEU A 38 3.21 -7.40 -4.28
N THR A 39 4.09 -6.68 -4.96
CA THR A 39 4.86 -5.58 -4.42
C THR A 39 4.67 -4.33 -5.28
N ALA A 40 5.19 -3.19 -4.82
CA ALA A 40 5.21 -1.98 -5.63
C ALA A 40 5.90 -2.19 -7.00
N ALA A 41 6.85 -3.13 -7.11
CA ALA A 41 7.51 -3.46 -8.37
C ALA A 41 6.58 -4.15 -9.39
N ASP A 42 5.48 -4.73 -8.93
CA ASP A 42 4.49 -5.39 -9.78
C ASP A 42 3.40 -4.43 -10.26
N SER A 43 3.31 -3.23 -9.68
CA SER A 43 2.27 -2.24 -10.00
C SER A 43 2.19 -1.88 -11.48
N HIS A 44 3.33 -1.77 -12.17
CA HIS A 44 3.40 -1.48 -13.61
C HIS A 44 2.90 -2.62 -14.51
N LYS A 45 2.66 -3.81 -13.94
CA LYS A 45 2.15 -4.98 -14.67
C LYS A 45 0.66 -5.23 -14.42
N LEU A 46 0.03 -4.43 -13.55
CA LEU A 46 -1.39 -4.51 -13.27
C LEU A 46 -2.14 -3.72 -14.34
N THR A 47 -2.99 -4.40 -15.11
CA THR A 47 -3.88 -3.76 -16.07
C THR A 47 -5.19 -3.45 -15.35
N GLU A 48 -5.65 -2.19 -15.37
CA GLU A 48 -7.01 -1.87 -14.98
C GLU A 48 -7.99 -2.58 -15.94
N VAL A 49 -9.04 -3.19 -15.38
CA VAL A 49 -10.17 -3.78 -16.12
C VAL A 49 -11.24 -2.75 -16.40
#